data_AF-A0A259PFY3-F1
#
_entry.id   AF-A0A259PFY3-F1
#
_cell.length_a   1.000
_cell.length_b   1.000
_cell.length_c   1.000
_cell.angle_alpha   90.00
_cell.angle_beta   90.00
_cell.angle_gamma   90.00
#
_symmetry.space_group_name_H-M   'P 1'
#
loop_
_entity.id
_entity.type
_entity.pdbx_description
1 polymer ?
#
loop_
_entity_poly.entity_id
_entity_poly.type
_entity_poly.pdbx_seq_one_letter_code
_entity_poly.pdbx_strand_id
1 'polypeptide(L)'
;MRLLQSLHNHIEQYLEQARFLGKMGRGVEPILVFLQNWPQVASILGEHSLDPIKKTIHTIWRSPNGNAITPFIESLPAISRRLPSEDLLKQYLALTLDLMERTSTSIHGIHKTYASPSLIDFFEYSHQLLAILSISGLRKWVDYGVRNYHHHPDNQRAYFQLKSSDSRAVMQRERNGTLLVDNTRKLDLYLLGLWNDHDFLVPYSTG
;
A
#
# COMPACT_ATOMS: atom_id res chain seq x y z
N MET A 1 -3.11 -28.48 -20.40
CA MET A 1 -1.66 -28.43 -20.11
C MET A 1 -1.18 -27.05 -19.64
N ARG A 2 -1.43 -25.94 -20.36
CA ARG A 2 -1.01 -24.58 -19.96
C ARG A 2 -1.59 -24.07 -18.63
N LEU A 3 -2.87 -24.34 -18.34
CA LEU A 3 -3.51 -23.91 -17.07
C LEU A 3 -2.88 -24.58 -15.83
N LEU A 4 -2.55 -25.87 -15.91
CA LEU A 4 -1.89 -26.60 -14.83
C LEU A 4 -0.45 -26.10 -14.61
N GLN A 5 0.28 -25.76 -15.68
CA GLN A 5 1.62 -25.15 -15.57
C GLN A 5 1.59 -23.76 -14.94
N SER A 6 0.61 -22.92 -15.30
CA SER A 6 0.45 -21.59 -14.71
C SER A 6 0.13 -21.67 -13.21
N LEU A 7 -0.77 -22.58 -12.82
CA LEU A 7 -1.16 -22.76 -11.41
C LEU A 7 0.00 -23.29 -10.56
N HIS A 8 0.80 -24.21 -11.11
CA HIS A 8 2.02 -24.71 -10.45
C HIS A 8 3.04 -23.60 -10.21
N ASN A 9 3.28 -22.75 -11.23
CA ASN A 9 4.23 -21.64 -11.13
C ASN A 9 3.82 -20.61 -10.06
N HIS A 10 2.52 -20.31 -9.93
CA HIS A 10 2.04 -19.37 -8.89
C HIS A 10 2.25 -19.90 -7.47
N ILE A 11 1.98 -21.19 -7.23
CA ILE A 11 2.24 -21.83 -5.93
C ILE A 11 3.74 -21.81 -5.60
N GLU A 12 4.59 -22.07 -6.59
CA GLU A 12 6.04 -21.99 -6.39
C GLU A 12 6.49 -20.57 -6.03
N GLN A 13 6.03 -19.55 -6.75
CA GLN A 13 6.35 -18.15 -6.49
C GLN A 13 5.87 -17.67 -5.11
N TYR A 14 4.71 -18.16 -4.68
CA TYR A 14 4.13 -17.92 -3.36
C TYR A 14 4.98 -18.55 -2.25
N LEU A 15 5.30 -19.85 -2.37
CA LEU A 15 6.13 -20.55 -1.40
C LEU A 15 7.58 -20.03 -1.37
N GLU A 16 8.12 -19.64 -2.53
CA GLU A 16 9.43 -19.00 -2.62
C GLU A 16 9.45 -17.69 -1.84
N GLN A 17 8.39 -16.88 -1.94
CA GLN A 17 8.31 -15.65 -1.18
C GLN A 17 8.24 -15.90 0.33
N ALA A 18 7.46 -16.90 0.76
CA ALA A 18 7.41 -17.30 2.17
C ALA A 18 8.78 -17.74 2.69
N ARG A 19 9.53 -18.52 1.88
CA ARG A 19 10.92 -18.91 2.20
C ARG A 19 11.85 -17.70 2.27
N PHE A 20 11.71 -16.73 1.35
CA PHE A 20 12.51 -15.51 1.37
C PHE A 20 12.27 -14.70 2.63
N LEU A 21 11.02 -14.53 3.05
CA LEU A 21 10.66 -13.88 4.32
C LEU A 21 11.30 -14.57 5.53
N GLY A 22 11.31 -15.92 5.54
CA GLY A 22 11.97 -16.68 6.62
C GLY A 22 13.49 -16.49 6.69
N LYS A 23 14.14 -16.22 5.56
CA LYS A 23 15.59 -15.95 5.51
C LYS A 23 15.98 -14.55 6.01
N MET A 24 15.03 -13.66 6.26
CA MET A 24 15.31 -12.28 6.69
C MET A 24 15.74 -12.14 8.16
N GLY A 25 15.60 -13.19 8.97
CA GLY A 25 15.93 -13.15 10.41
C GLY A 25 14.96 -12.31 11.25
N ARG A 26 13.69 -12.19 10.83
CA ARG A 26 12.65 -11.36 11.48
C ARG A 26 11.60 -12.16 12.26
N GLY A 27 11.94 -13.40 12.63
CA GLY A 27 11.00 -14.33 13.23
C GLY A 27 10.00 -14.91 12.22
N VAL A 28 9.00 -15.63 12.75
CA VAL A 28 8.01 -16.38 11.94
C VAL A 28 6.84 -15.51 11.47
N GLU A 29 6.60 -14.38 12.13
CA GLU A 29 5.41 -13.55 11.95
C GLU A 29 5.24 -13.01 10.51
N PRO A 30 6.25 -12.43 9.83
CA PRO A 30 6.09 -12.00 8.44
C PRO A 30 5.69 -13.14 7.49
N ILE A 31 6.13 -14.37 7.79
CA ILE A 31 5.82 -15.56 6.99
C ILE A 31 4.35 -15.92 7.17
N LEU A 32 3.87 -15.99 8.41
CA LEU A 32 2.49 -16.37 8.73
C LEU A 32 1.50 -15.35 8.15
N VAL A 33 1.75 -14.07 8.37
CA VAL A 33 0.91 -12.99 7.84
C VAL A 33 0.89 -13.04 6.32
N PHE A 34 2.04 -13.22 5.65
CA PHE A 34 2.08 -13.35 4.20
C PHE A 34 1.27 -14.54 3.71
N LEU A 35 1.44 -15.71 4.33
CA LEU A 35 0.72 -16.92 3.95
C LEU A 35 -0.80 -16.77 4.17
N GLN A 36 -1.20 -16.03 5.20
CA GLN A 36 -2.60 -15.76 5.49
C GLN A 36 -3.22 -14.75 4.50
N ASN A 37 -2.50 -13.68 4.18
CA ASN A 37 -3.05 -12.53 3.49
C ASN A 37 -2.91 -12.59 1.96
N TRP A 38 -1.86 -13.23 1.44
CA TRP A 38 -1.57 -13.23 0.01
C TRP A 38 -2.71 -13.77 -0.87
N PRO A 39 -3.38 -14.90 -0.55
CA PRO A 39 -4.45 -15.42 -1.39
C PRO A 39 -5.58 -14.40 -1.64
N GLN A 40 -5.91 -13.60 -0.62
CA GLN A 40 -6.90 -12.53 -0.77
C GLN A 40 -6.39 -11.42 -1.69
N VAL A 41 -5.14 -10.99 -1.53
CA VAL A 41 -4.53 -9.96 -2.37
C VAL A 41 -4.48 -10.43 -3.83
N ALA A 42 -4.01 -11.66 -4.08
CA ALA A 42 -3.93 -12.28 -5.39
C ALA A 42 -5.31 -12.43 -6.05
N SER A 43 -6.37 -12.72 -5.27
CA SER A 43 -7.73 -12.82 -5.80
C SER A 43 -8.28 -11.50 -6.34
N ILE A 44 -7.79 -10.36 -5.84
CA ILE A 44 -8.24 -9.02 -6.24
C ILE A 44 -7.34 -8.44 -7.34
N LEU A 45 -6.02 -8.56 -7.16
CA LEU A 45 -5.02 -7.90 -8.01
C LEU A 45 -4.36 -8.83 -9.03
N GLY A 46 -4.59 -10.14 -8.94
CA GLY A 46 -3.91 -11.15 -9.71
C GLY A 46 -2.50 -11.47 -9.19
N GLU A 47 -2.02 -12.67 -9.54
CA GLU A 47 -0.72 -13.20 -9.08
C GLU A 47 0.48 -12.35 -9.55
N HIS A 48 0.36 -11.67 -10.69
CA HIS A 48 1.39 -10.78 -11.24
C HIS A 48 1.71 -9.58 -10.32
N SER A 49 0.79 -9.20 -9.42
CA SER A 49 1.01 -8.14 -8.44
C SER A 49 2.03 -8.51 -7.35
N LEU A 50 2.47 -9.78 -7.28
CA LEU A 50 3.44 -10.25 -6.31
C LEU A 50 4.81 -9.60 -6.51
N ASP A 51 5.27 -9.49 -7.75
CA ASP A 51 6.61 -8.97 -8.06
C ASP A 51 6.88 -7.54 -7.55
N PRO A 52 5.99 -6.54 -7.78
CA PRO A 52 6.20 -5.22 -7.20
C PRO A 52 6.17 -5.24 -5.66
N ILE A 53 5.31 -6.06 -5.04
CA ILE A 53 5.27 -6.22 -3.57
C ILE A 53 6.58 -6.82 -3.04
N LYS A 54 7.10 -7.87 -3.70
CA LYS A 54 8.40 -8.48 -3.38
C LYS A 54 9.53 -7.46 -3.42
N LYS A 55 9.56 -6.62 -4.46
CA LYS A 55 10.55 -5.55 -4.60
C LYS A 55 10.43 -4.53 -3.47
N THR A 56 9.23 -4.11 -3.10
CA THR A 56 9.00 -3.20 -1.97
C THR A 56 9.50 -3.81 -0.66
N ILE A 57 9.16 -5.07 -0.36
CA ILE A 57 9.62 -5.78 0.84
C ILE A 57 11.16 -5.83 0.87
N HIS A 58 11.80 -6.16 -0.26
CA HIS A 58 13.25 -6.22 -0.34
C HIS A 58 13.91 -4.87 -0.05
N THR A 59 13.34 -3.77 -0.57
CA THR A 59 13.84 -2.41 -0.30
C THR A 59 13.68 -2.03 1.17
N ILE A 60 12.54 -2.34 1.79
CA ILE A 60 12.31 -2.11 3.23
C ILE A 60 13.31 -2.91 4.06
N TRP A 61 13.52 -4.19 3.74
CA TRP A 61 14.43 -5.10 4.43
C TRP A 61 15.89 -4.62 4.41
N ARG A 62 16.34 -4.03 3.30
CA ARG A 62 17.69 -3.46 3.15
C ARG A 62 17.88 -2.11 3.85
N SER A 63 16.88 -1.62 4.57
CA SER A 63 16.92 -0.38 5.32
C SER A 63 16.77 -0.62 6.83
N PRO A 64 16.94 0.40 7.69
CA PRO A 64 16.61 0.30 9.12
C PRO A 64 15.14 -0.03 9.41
N ASN A 65 14.25 0.05 8.40
CA ASN A 65 12.79 -0.09 8.54
C ASN A 65 12.27 -1.52 8.46
N GLY A 66 13.11 -2.56 8.54
CA GLY A 66 12.61 -3.93 8.36
C GLY A 66 11.56 -4.40 9.39
N ASN A 67 11.35 -3.67 10.49
CA ASN A 67 10.25 -3.91 11.43
C ASN A 67 8.88 -3.51 10.86
N ALA A 68 8.86 -2.69 9.80
CA ALA A 68 7.65 -2.29 9.09
C ALA A 68 7.18 -3.33 8.05
N ILE A 69 7.93 -4.42 7.82
CA ILE A 69 7.56 -5.47 6.85
C ILE A 69 6.27 -6.17 7.26
N THR A 70 6.12 -6.56 8.53
CA THR A 70 4.89 -7.21 9.00
C THR A 70 3.68 -6.26 8.85
N PRO A 71 3.69 -5.01 9.40
CA PRO A 71 2.60 -4.06 9.20
C PRO A 71 2.27 -3.78 7.73
N PHE A 72 3.30 -3.74 6.86
CA PHE A 72 3.09 -3.60 5.43
C PHE A 72 2.26 -4.76 4.87
N ILE A 73 2.66 -6.01 5.12
CA ILE A 73 1.97 -7.21 4.62
C ILE A 73 0.56 -7.31 5.23
N GLU A 74 0.38 -6.95 6.49
CA GLU A 74 -0.92 -6.88 7.16
C GLU A 74 -1.88 -5.89 6.50
N SER A 75 -1.36 -4.76 6.03
CA SER A 75 -2.18 -3.74 5.38
C SER A 75 -2.67 -4.15 3.98
N LEU A 76 -1.92 -5.00 3.26
CA LEU A 76 -2.13 -5.29 1.83
C LEU A 76 -3.57 -5.71 1.47
N PRO A 77 -4.27 -6.60 2.21
CA PRO A 77 -5.64 -6.96 1.86
C PRO A 77 -6.63 -5.79 1.92
N ALA A 78 -6.42 -4.84 2.84
CA ALA A 78 -7.26 -3.66 2.94
C ALA A 78 -6.96 -2.67 1.82
N ILE A 79 -5.68 -2.53 1.46
CA ILE A 79 -5.22 -1.69 0.35
C ILE A 79 -5.70 -2.25 -0.99
N SER A 80 -5.61 -3.56 -1.23
CA SER A 80 -6.04 -4.17 -2.50
C SER A 80 -7.53 -3.96 -2.78
N ARG A 81 -8.38 -4.01 -1.74
CA ARG A 81 -9.81 -3.68 -1.87
C ARG A 81 -10.07 -2.23 -2.29
N ARG A 82 -9.19 -1.30 -1.91
CA ARG A 82 -9.32 0.14 -2.24
C ARG A 82 -8.65 0.51 -3.55
N LEU A 83 -7.62 -0.23 -3.93
CA LEU A 83 -6.84 -0.03 -5.15
C LEU A 83 -6.86 -1.30 -5.99
N PRO A 84 -8.00 -1.70 -6.59
CA PRO A 84 -8.15 -2.98 -7.29
C PRO A 84 -7.50 -3.00 -8.69
N SER A 85 -6.45 -2.21 -8.90
CA SER A 85 -5.69 -2.11 -10.15
C SER A 85 -4.20 -2.17 -9.84
N GLU A 86 -3.45 -2.89 -10.68
CA GLU A 86 -1.99 -2.99 -10.57
C GLU A 86 -1.31 -1.61 -10.61
N ASP A 87 -1.80 -0.69 -11.44
CA ASP A 87 -1.22 0.66 -11.56
C ASP A 87 -1.46 1.50 -10.30
N LEU A 88 -2.65 1.40 -9.71
CA LEU A 88 -2.96 2.06 -8.44
C LEU A 88 -2.10 1.49 -7.30
N LEU A 89 -1.93 0.16 -7.26
CA LEU A 89 -1.05 -0.50 -6.30
C LEU A 89 0.40 -0.01 -6.47
N LYS A 90 0.92 0.03 -7.69
CA LYS A 90 2.28 0.53 -7.98
C LYS A 90 2.46 1.97 -7.51
N GLN A 91 1.47 2.84 -7.69
CA GLN A 91 1.51 4.20 -7.18
C GLN A 91 1.57 4.27 -5.64
N TYR A 92 0.84 3.40 -4.95
CA TYR A 92 0.89 3.26 -3.49
C TYR A 92 2.24 2.73 -2.99
N LEU A 93 2.79 1.71 -3.65
CA LEU A 93 4.11 1.17 -3.33
C LEU A 93 5.22 2.21 -3.55
N ALA A 94 5.14 2.98 -4.63
CA ALA A 94 6.06 4.09 -4.89
C ALA A 94 5.94 5.18 -3.81
N LEU A 95 4.72 5.54 -3.40
CA LEU A 95 4.49 6.49 -2.30
C LEU A 95 5.03 5.98 -0.97
N THR A 96 4.87 4.70 -0.69
CA THR A 96 5.42 4.03 0.50
C THR A 96 6.93 4.16 0.56
N LEU A 97 7.62 3.84 -0.54
CA LEU A 97 9.07 3.93 -0.61
C LEU A 97 9.57 5.38 -0.54
N ASP A 98 8.85 6.33 -1.16
CA ASP A 98 9.15 7.77 -1.04
C ASP A 98 9.01 8.27 0.40
N LEU A 99 7.92 7.90 1.09
CA LEU A 99 7.72 8.22 2.50
C LEU A 99 8.86 7.67 3.36
N MET A 100 9.16 6.38 3.22
CA MET A 100 10.28 5.74 3.91
C MET A 100 11.59 6.47 3.63
N GLU A 101 11.81 6.85 2.38
CA GLU A 101 13.04 7.51 1.97
C GLU A 101 13.17 8.89 2.63
N ARG A 102 12.11 9.69 2.62
CA ARG A 102 12.15 11.08 3.11
C ARG A 102 12.08 11.21 4.64
N THR A 103 11.76 10.13 5.36
CA THR A 103 11.57 10.17 6.82
C THR A 103 12.57 9.31 7.58
N SER A 104 13.40 8.52 6.88
CA SER A 104 14.53 7.81 7.51
C SER A 104 15.76 8.72 7.53
N THR A 105 16.40 8.89 8.68
CA THR A 105 17.52 9.84 8.87
C THR A 105 18.88 9.15 8.98
N SER A 106 19.95 9.91 8.74
CA SER A 106 21.34 9.52 8.94
C SER A 106 22.05 10.56 9.79
N ILE A 107 22.90 10.14 10.74
CA ILE A 107 23.79 11.06 11.48
C ILE A 107 25.10 11.29 10.73
N HIS A 108 25.55 10.35 9.87
CA HIS A 108 26.87 10.37 9.21
C HIS A 108 26.79 10.35 7.67
N GLY A 109 25.69 10.82 7.08
CA GLY A 109 25.66 11.35 5.71
C GLY A 109 25.61 10.36 4.55
N ILE A 110 25.76 9.04 4.74
CA ILE A 110 25.69 8.07 3.62
C ILE A 110 24.74 6.90 3.91
N HIS A 111 24.75 6.36 5.14
CA HIS A 111 23.85 5.27 5.52
C HIS A 111 22.75 5.78 6.43
N LYS A 112 21.49 5.53 6.05
CA LYS A 112 20.35 5.72 6.94
C LYS A 112 20.53 4.85 8.17
N THR A 113 20.58 5.52 9.32
CA THR A 113 20.86 4.89 10.61
C THR A 113 19.56 4.68 11.38
N TYR A 114 18.58 5.57 11.19
CA TYR A 114 17.33 5.53 11.91
C TYR A 114 16.18 5.21 10.97
N ALA A 115 15.29 4.33 11.45
CA ALA A 115 14.04 4.04 10.78
C ALA A 115 13.15 5.29 10.72
N SER A 116 12.30 5.34 9.70
CA SER A 116 11.18 6.26 9.62
C SER A 116 10.35 6.17 10.90
N PRO A 117 10.07 7.29 11.58
CA PRO A 117 9.23 7.27 12.77
C PRO A 117 7.76 7.00 12.42
N SER A 118 7.33 7.21 11.17
CA SER A 118 5.91 7.22 10.78
C SER A 118 5.52 6.17 9.74
N LEU A 119 6.45 5.36 9.22
CA LEU A 119 6.14 4.37 8.18
C LEU A 119 5.15 3.30 8.66
N ILE A 120 5.29 2.83 9.91
CA ILE A 120 4.35 1.85 10.50
C ILE A 120 2.97 2.50 10.67
N ASP A 121 2.92 3.71 11.21
CA ASP A 121 1.67 4.48 11.36
C ASP A 121 1.00 4.68 10.00
N PHE A 122 1.77 4.98 8.95
CA PHE A 122 1.23 5.10 7.60
C PHE A 122 0.53 3.82 7.13
N PHE A 123 1.10 2.63 7.35
CA PHE A 123 0.46 1.37 6.98
C PHE A 123 -0.82 1.08 7.79
N GLU A 124 -0.84 1.46 9.06
CA GLU A 124 -2.01 1.30 9.92
C GLU A 124 -3.20 2.12 9.41
N TYR A 125 -2.97 3.37 9.00
CA TYR A 125 -4.05 4.31 8.64
C TYR A 125 -4.30 4.46 7.13
N SER A 126 -3.40 4.02 6.26
CA SER A 126 -3.53 4.24 4.81
C SER A 126 -4.80 3.66 4.21
N HIS A 127 -5.27 2.51 4.69
CA HIS A 127 -6.53 1.93 4.21
C HIS A 127 -7.76 2.77 4.57
N GLN A 128 -7.76 3.44 5.73
CA GLN A 128 -8.83 4.34 6.15
C GLN A 128 -8.81 5.61 5.30
N LEU A 129 -7.62 6.15 5.05
CA LEU A 129 -7.43 7.29 4.16
C LEU A 129 -7.89 6.98 2.74
N LEU A 130 -7.56 5.81 2.20
CA LEU A 130 -7.99 5.37 0.86
C LEU A 130 -9.49 5.05 0.76
N ALA A 131 -10.21 4.98 1.89
CA ALA A 131 -11.67 4.90 1.87
C ALA A 131 -12.33 6.26 1.57
N ILE A 132 -11.59 7.36 1.65
CA ILE A 132 -12.11 8.73 1.48
C ILE A 132 -11.27 9.59 0.54
N LEU A 133 -10.00 9.24 0.31
CA LEU A 133 -9.07 9.91 -0.59
C LEU A 133 -8.79 9.03 -1.80
N SER A 134 -8.63 9.67 -2.95
CA SER A 134 -7.96 9.04 -4.09
C SER A 134 -6.48 8.79 -3.76
N ILE A 135 -5.79 7.97 -4.57
CA ILE A 135 -4.33 7.78 -4.43
C ILE A 135 -3.55 9.12 -4.59
N SER A 136 -4.06 10.03 -5.41
CA SER A 136 -3.51 11.38 -5.57
C SER A 136 -3.74 12.26 -4.34
N GLY A 137 -4.93 12.18 -3.72
CA GLY A 137 -5.23 12.85 -2.45
C GLY A 137 -4.36 12.32 -1.31
N LEU A 138 -4.18 10.99 -1.23
CA LEU A 138 -3.26 10.38 -0.27
C LEU A 138 -1.83 10.89 -0.45
N ARG A 139 -1.33 10.97 -1.69
CA ARG A 139 0.01 11.52 -1.98
C ARG A 139 0.17 12.94 -1.44
N LYS A 140 -0.79 13.83 -1.72
CA LYS A 140 -0.77 15.22 -1.22
C LYS A 140 -0.81 15.29 0.31
N TRP A 141 -1.57 14.40 0.95
CA TRP A 141 -1.62 14.30 2.41
C TRP A 141 -0.28 13.83 3.00
N VAL A 142 0.37 12.83 2.40
CA VAL A 142 1.71 12.37 2.81
C VAL A 142 2.73 13.49 2.61
N ASP A 143 2.71 14.16 1.45
CA ASP A 143 3.65 15.23 1.13
C ASP A 143 3.61 16.38 2.13
N TYR A 144 2.41 16.77 2.57
CA TYR A 144 2.23 17.76 3.61
C TYR A 144 2.82 17.30 4.95
N GLY A 145 2.51 16.08 5.38
CA GLY A 145 3.00 15.52 6.65
C GLY A 145 4.53 15.44 6.71
N VAL A 146 5.16 14.95 5.63
CA VAL A 146 6.61 14.87 5.54
C VAL A 146 7.23 16.25 5.55
N ARG A 147 6.72 17.21 4.75
CA ARG A 147 7.28 18.56 4.64
C ARG A 147 7.20 19.34 5.95
N ASN A 148 6.05 19.27 6.63
CA ASN A 148 5.78 20.12 7.79
C ASN A 148 6.35 19.56 9.10
N TYR A 149 6.59 18.25 9.17
CA TYR A 149 7.01 17.58 10.41
C TYR A 149 8.35 16.83 10.28
N HIS A 150 9.15 17.13 9.24
CA HIS A 150 10.43 16.47 8.95
C HIS A 150 11.39 16.43 10.16
N HIS A 151 11.46 17.51 10.95
CA HIS A 151 12.37 17.64 12.09
C HIS A 151 11.74 17.32 13.45
N HIS A 152 10.47 16.87 13.47
CA HIS A 152 9.72 16.62 14.69
C HIS A 152 9.09 15.22 14.67
N PRO A 153 9.84 14.16 15.03
CA PRO A 153 9.39 12.77 14.91
C PRO A 153 8.05 12.48 15.59
N ASP A 154 7.82 13.03 16.79
CA ASP A 154 6.56 12.80 17.52
C ASP A 154 5.37 13.49 16.85
N ASN A 155 5.57 14.70 16.32
CA ASN A 155 4.53 15.38 15.55
C ASN A 155 4.28 14.68 14.21
N GLN A 156 5.33 14.13 13.59
CA GLN A 156 5.21 13.32 12.38
C GLN A 156 4.36 12.08 12.67
N ARG A 157 4.63 11.32 13.74
CA ARG A 157 3.77 10.20 14.18
C ARG A 157 2.33 10.66 14.41
N ALA A 158 2.12 11.73 15.16
CA ALA A 158 0.78 12.26 15.44
C ALA A 158 0.02 12.65 14.17
N TYR A 159 0.71 13.18 13.15
CA TYR A 159 0.13 13.46 11.85
C TYR A 159 -0.28 12.16 11.14
N PHE A 160 0.61 11.18 11.04
CA PHE A 160 0.34 9.92 10.34
C PHE A 160 -0.69 9.03 11.04
N GLN A 161 -0.92 9.23 12.35
CA GLN A 161 -1.97 8.60 13.15
C GLN A 161 -3.32 9.33 13.11
N LEU A 162 -3.49 10.38 12.28
CA LEU A 162 -4.70 11.22 12.27
C LEU A 162 -5.04 11.87 13.63
N LYS A 163 -4.05 12.04 14.51
CA LYS A 163 -4.22 12.66 15.84
C LYS A 163 -4.08 14.17 15.79
N SER A 164 -3.26 14.72 14.89
CA SER A 164 -3.11 16.16 14.76
C SER A 164 -4.30 16.81 14.05
N SER A 165 -4.63 18.05 14.44
CA SER A 165 -5.65 18.88 13.76
C SER A 165 -5.34 19.05 12.28
N ASP A 166 -4.07 19.30 11.97
CA ASP A 166 -3.58 19.53 10.61
C ASP A 166 -3.79 18.31 9.73
N SER A 167 -3.53 17.11 10.26
CA SER A 167 -3.72 15.85 9.53
C SER A 167 -5.17 15.68 9.09
N ARG A 168 -6.12 15.96 9.99
CA ARG A 168 -7.55 15.91 9.69
C ARG A 168 -7.96 17.02 8.72
N ALA A 169 -7.44 18.23 8.88
CA ALA A 169 -7.74 19.36 8.00
C ALA A 169 -7.26 19.11 6.56
N VAL A 170 -6.04 18.60 6.39
CA VAL A 170 -5.50 18.24 5.08
C VAL A 170 -6.28 17.07 4.48
N MET A 171 -6.60 16.04 5.27
CA MET A 171 -7.45 14.93 4.81
C MET A 171 -8.80 15.42 4.28
N GLN A 172 -9.47 16.35 5.00
CA GLN A 172 -10.74 16.91 4.51
C GLN A 172 -10.55 17.75 3.24
N ARG A 173 -9.46 18.51 3.14
CA ARG A 173 -9.15 19.32 1.96
C ARG A 173 -8.89 18.47 0.71
N GLU A 174 -8.20 17.34 0.85
CA GLU A 174 -7.84 16.47 -0.28
C GLU A 174 -8.96 15.49 -0.68
N ARG A 175 -10.10 15.51 0.04
CA ARG A 175 -11.28 14.71 -0.29
C ARG A 175 -11.98 15.30 -1.52
N ASN A 176 -11.69 14.73 -2.68
CA ASN A 176 -12.30 15.13 -3.94
C ASN A 176 -13.49 14.22 -4.29
N GLY A 177 -14.70 14.65 -3.92
CA GLY A 177 -15.95 14.04 -4.37
C GLY A 177 -16.16 12.59 -3.95
N THR A 178 -16.76 11.79 -4.84
CA THR A 178 -17.12 10.39 -4.61
C THR A 178 -16.11 9.47 -5.29
N LEU A 179 -15.57 8.49 -4.55
CA LEU A 179 -14.65 7.51 -5.13
C LEU A 179 -15.41 6.50 -5.98
N LEU A 180 -14.88 6.20 -7.18
CA LEU A 180 -15.49 5.25 -8.12
C LEU A 180 -15.65 3.86 -7.47
N VAL A 181 -14.64 3.40 -6.73
CA VAL A 181 -14.60 2.08 -6.09
C VAL A 181 -15.81 1.84 -5.18
N ASP A 182 -16.37 2.89 -4.57
CA ASP A 182 -17.53 2.78 -3.69
C ASP A 182 -18.85 2.56 -4.47
N ASN A 183 -18.86 2.80 -5.79
CA ASN A 183 -20.04 2.70 -6.65
C ASN A 183 -19.88 1.74 -7.83
N THR A 184 -18.69 1.19 -8.07
CA THR A 184 -18.39 0.28 -9.20
C THR A 184 -19.43 -0.82 -9.35
N ARG A 185 -19.68 -1.62 -8.31
CA ARG A 185 -20.66 -2.73 -8.37
C ARG A 185 -22.06 -2.28 -8.79
N LYS A 186 -22.53 -1.12 -8.33
CA LYS A 186 -23.85 -0.60 -8.71
C LYS A 186 -23.86 -0.21 -10.18
N LEU A 187 -22.82 0.49 -10.62
CA LEU A 187 -22.66 0.92 -12.00
C LEU A 187 -22.55 -0.27 -12.96
N ASP A 188 -21.80 -1.32 -12.59
CA ASP A 188 -21.70 -2.56 -13.37
C ASP A 188 -23.07 -3.24 -13.53
N LEU A 189 -23.88 -3.29 -12.46
CA LEU A 189 -25.23 -3.84 -12.52
C LEU A 189 -26.18 -3.00 -13.39
N TYR A 190 -26.01 -1.67 -13.41
CA TYR A 190 -26.78 -0.80 -14.31
C TYR A 190 -26.38 -0.98 -15.77
N LEU A 191 -25.09 -1.05 -16.07
CA LEU A 191 -24.57 -1.33 -17.43
C LEU A 191 -25.11 -2.67 -17.95
N LEU A 192 -25.05 -3.71 -17.10
CA LEU A 192 -25.58 -5.01 -17.44
C LEU A 192 -27.11 -4.99 -17.64
N GLY A 193 -27.85 -4.38 -16.71
CA GLY A 193 -29.31 -4.43 -16.70
C GLY A 193 -29.98 -3.58 -17.77
N LEU A 194 -29.36 -2.46 -18.16
CA LEU A 194 -29.94 -1.51 -19.11
C LEU A 194 -29.36 -1.65 -20.52
N TRP A 195 -28.09 -2.02 -20.66
CA TRP A 195 -27.39 -2.09 -21.94
C TRP A 195 -26.83 -3.47 -22.28
N ASN A 196 -26.92 -4.45 -21.37
CA ASN A 196 -26.25 -5.74 -21.49
C ASN A 196 -24.74 -5.58 -21.78
N ASP A 197 -24.15 -4.56 -21.17
CA ASP A 197 -22.75 -4.18 -21.32
C ASP A 197 -21.92 -4.70 -20.12
N HIS A 198 -20.69 -5.11 -20.41
CA HIS A 198 -19.72 -5.68 -19.48
C HIS A 198 -18.40 -4.89 -19.41
N ASP A 199 -18.35 -3.70 -20.05
CA ASP A 199 -17.16 -2.88 -20.07
C ASP A 199 -16.75 -2.40 -18.66
N PHE A 200 -15.44 -2.27 -18.46
CA PHE A 200 -14.86 -1.86 -17.19
C PHE A 200 -14.82 -0.34 -17.06
N LEU A 201 -15.42 0.18 -16.00
CA LEU A 201 -15.34 1.60 -15.67
C LEU A 201 -13.98 1.95 -15.06
N VAL A 202 -13.26 2.85 -15.73
CA VAL A 202 -11.99 3.41 -15.27
C VAL A 202 -12.16 4.88 -14.88
N PRO A 203 -11.59 5.33 -13.73
CA PRO A 203 -11.61 6.74 -13.38
C PRO A 203 -10.86 7.58 -14.43
N TYR A 204 -11.48 8.63 -14.92
CA TYR A 204 -10.80 9.61 -15.77
C TYR A 204 -10.08 10.65 -14.90
N SER A 205 -8.80 10.89 -15.16
CA SER A 205 -8.05 11.96 -14.49
C SER A 205 -8.23 13.26 -15.27
N THR A 206 -8.92 14.24 -14.69
CA THR A 206 -8.80 15.64 -15.11
C THR A 206 -7.46 16.14 -14.57
N GLY A 207 -6.50 16.39 -15.47
CA GLY A 207 -5.14 16.82 -15.13
C GLY A 207 -5.07 18.06 -14.26
#